data_AF-A0A7V1LTS5-F1
#
_entry.id   AF-A0A7V1LTS5-F1
#
_cell.length_a   1.000
_cell.length_b   1.000
_cell.length_c   1.000
_cell.angle_alpha   90.00
_cell.angle_beta   90.00
_cell.angle_gamma   90.00
#
_symmetry.space_group_name_H-M   'P 1'
#
loop_
_entity.id
_entity.type
_entity.pdbx_description
1 polymer ?
#
loop_
_entity_poly.entity_id
_entity_poly.type
_entity_poly.pdbx_seq_one_letter_code
_entity_poly.pdbx_strand_id
1 'polypeptide(L)'
;MGKGIALQFKQSFYDNFLQYKKSCMKHDVHIGEMFTYEIQNSILPKYIINFPTKQHWKDKSLIESIDSGLISLGKEIDRLDIYSIAIPLIGSGL
;
A
#
# COMPACT_ATOMS: atom_id res chain seq x y z
N MET A 1 3.46 -1.31 9.69
CA MET A 1 2.54 -2.48 9.69
C MET A 1 2.49 -3.12 11.07
N GLY A 2 1.68 -2.59 12.00
CA GLY A 2 1.70 -3.02 13.41
C GLY A 2 0.33 -3.28 14.05
N LYS A 3 -0.77 -2.89 13.39
CA LYS A 3 -2.15 -3.12 13.84
C LYS A 3 -3.08 -3.23 12.62
N GLY A 4 -4.30 -3.72 12.84
CA GLY A 4 -5.35 -3.81 11.83
C GLY A 4 -4.95 -4.61 10.59
N ILE A 5 -5.48 -4.23 9.43
CA ILE A 5 -5.24 -4.91 8.15
C ILE A 5 -3.74 -4.97 7.80
N ALA A 6 -2.97 -3.95 8.15
CA ALA A 6 -1.54 -3.91 7.90
C ALA A 6 -0.78 -5.01 8.66
N LEU A 7 -1.23 -5.40 9.86
CA LEU A 7 -0.63 -6.53 10.59
C LEU A 7 -0.95 -7.87 9.91
N GLN A 8 -2.18 -8.04 9.43
CA GLN A 8 -2.58 -9.24 8.69
C GLN A 8 -1.76 -9.39 7.39
N PHE A 9 -1.56 -8.30 6.64
CA PHE A 9 -0.70 -8.32 5.45
C PHE A 9 0.76 -8.66 5.77
N LYS A 10 1.31 -8.19 6.88
CA LYS A 10 2.66 -8.59 7.32
C LYS A 10 2.76 -10.09 7.60
N GLN A 11 1.72 -10.68 8.19
CA GLN A 11 1.68 -12.11 8.51
C GLN A 11 1.48 -12.98 7.27
N SER A 12 0.59 -12.57 6.36
CA SER A 12 0.27 -13.31 5.13
C SER A 12 1.30 -13.12 4.02
N PHE A 13 1.95 -11.96 3.95
CA PHE A 13 2.87 -11.58 2.88
C PHE A 13 4.15 -10.97 3.46
N TYR A 14 4.95 -11.81 4.10
CA TYR A 14 6.15 -11.36 4.82
C TYR A 14 7.19 -10.71 3.90
N ASP A 15 7.37 -11.21 2.68
CA ASP A 15 8.31 -10.62 1.72
C ASP A 15 7.91 -9.22 1.27
N ASN A 16 6.61 -8.96 1.06
CA ASN A 16 6.09 -7.61 0.84
C ASN A 16 6.47 -6.69 2.02
N PHE A 17 6.28 -7.15 3.26
CA PHE A 17 6.65 -6.38 4.44
C PHE A 17 8.16 -6.10 4.50
N LEU A 18 9.01 -7.07 4.17
CA LEU A 18 10.47 -6.88 4.15
C LEU A 18 10.89 -5.82 3.14
N GLN A 19 10.35 -5.87 1.92
CA GLN A 19 10.65 -4.86 0.89
C GLN A 19 10.10 -3.48 1.27
N TYR A 20 8.84 -3.42 1.74
CA TYR A 20 8.23 -2.19 2.23
C TYR A 20 9.06 -1.55 3.35
N LYS A 21 9.47 -2.34 4.35
CA LYS A 21 10.30 -1.85 5.47
C LYS A 21 11.63 -1.32 4.98
N LYS A 22 12.28 -2.01 4.03
CA LYS A 22 13.55 -1.58 3.43
C LYS A 22 13.40 -0.24 2.71
N SER A 23 12.34 -0.05 1.92
CA SER A 23 12.04 1.21 1.23
C SER A 23 11.70 2.34 2.20
N CYS A 24 10.94 2.07 3.27
CA CYS A 24 10.72 3.07 4.33
C CYS A 24 12.02 3.51 5.00
N MET A 25 12.94 2.59 5.30
CA MET A 25 14.25 2.92 5.90
C MET A 25 15.13 3.76 4.99
N LYS A 26 14.92 3.67 3.66
CA LYS A 26 15.59 4.49 2.66
C LYS A 26 14.90 5.83 2.39
N HIS A 27 13.72 6.05 2.97
CA HIS A 27 12.84 7.18 2.68
C HIS A 27 12.28 7.17 1.24
N ASP A 28 12.20 6.01 0.59
CA ASP A 28 11.70 5.83 -0.78
C ASP A 28 10.16 5.66 -0.84
N VAL A 29 9.44 5.87 0.27
CA VAL A 29 7.98 5.72 0.35
C VAL A 29 7.37 7.07 0.69
N HIS A 30 6.61 7.62 -0.25
CA HIS A 30 6.03 8.96 -0.16
C HIS A 30 4.50 8.92 -0.21
N ILE A 31 3.86 9.90 0.43
CA ILE A 31 2.41 10.11 0.26
C ILE A 31 2.15 10.46 -1.21
N GLY A 32 1.10 9.87 -1.79
CA GLY A 32 0.78 10.08 -3.19
C GLY A 32 1.62 9.22 -4.14
N GLU A 33 2.42 8.27 -3.64
CA GLU A 33 3.13 7.30 -4.46
C GLU A 33 2.80 5.88 -3.97
N MET A 34 2.44 5.00 -4.89
CA MET A 34 2.13 3.61 -4.52
C MET A 34 3.42 2.82 -4.33
N PHE A 35 3.54 2.09 -3.22
CA PHE A 35 4.57 1.07 -3.08
C PHE A 35 4.01 -0.29 -3.51
N THR A 36 4.31 -0.70 -4.73
CA THR A 36 3.79 -1.94 -5.30
C THR A 36 4.80 -3.07 -5.17
N TYR A 37 4.32 -4.23 -4.70
CA TYR A 37 5.07 -5.46 -4.60
C TYR A 37 4.44 -6.53 -5.49
N GLU A 38 5.22 -7.11 -6.40
CA GLU A 38 4.81 -8.27 -7.21
C GLU A 38 5.01 -9.56 -6.43
N ILE A 39 3.94 -10.34 -6.28
CA ILE A 39 3.97 -11.63 -5.60
C ILE A 39 4.55 -12.67 -6.55
N GLN A 40 5.75 -13.16 -6.23
CA GLN A 40 6.43 -14.18 -7.03
C GLN A 40 5.60 -15.47 -7.08
N ASN A 41 5.52 -16.09 -8.27
CA ASN A 41 4.84 -17.36 -8.52
C ASN A 41 3.33 -17.39 -8.16
N SER A 42 2.67 -16.24 -8.07
CA SER A 42 1.23 -16.16 -7.83
C SER A 42 0.46 -15.86 -9.12
N ILE A 43 -0.60 -16.63 -9.38
CA ILE A 43 -1.53 -16.35 -10.48
C ILE A 43 -2.45 -15.19 -10.08
N LEU A 44 -3.06 -15.27 -8.89
CA LEU A 44 -3.93 -14.26 -8.29
C LEU A 44 -3.86 -14.35 -6.75
N PRO A 45 -3.71 -13.21 -6.02
CA PRO A 45 -3.39 -11.89 -6.54
C PRO A 45 -1.95 -11.81 -7.06
N LYS A 46 -1.70 -11.01 -8.12
CA LYS A 46 -0.35 -10.78 -8.66
C LYS A 46 0.41 -9.66 -7.94
N TYR A 47 -0.32 -8.67 -7.43
CA TYR A 47 0.27 -7.48 -6.80
C TYR A 47 -0.31 -7.22 -5.41
N ILE A 48 0.54 -6.67 -4.54
CA ILE A 48 0.14 -5.97 -3.32
C ILE A 48 0.51 -4.51 -3.51
N ILE A 49 -0.49 -3.63 -3.51
CA ILE A 49 -0.29 -2.19 -3.60
C ILE A 49 -0.40 -1.60 -2.19
N ASN A 50 0.72 -1.17 -1.62
CA ASN A 50 0.76 -0.55 -0.30
C ASN A 50 0.49 0.94 -0.49
N PHE A 51 -0.69 1.39 -0.06
CA PHE A 51 -1.18 2.76 -0.20
C PHE A 51 -0.74 3.62 0.99
N PRO A 52 0.22 4.57 0.82
CA PRO A 52 0.70 5.39 1.93
C PRO A 52 -0.29 6.52 2.23
N THR A 53 -1.00 6.42 3.36
CA THR A 53 -1.98 7.42 3.80
C THR A 53 -1.44 8.41 4.84
N LYS A 54 -0.23 8.17 5.36
CA LYS A 54 0.39 8.93 6.46
C LYS A 54 1.91 8.96 6.30
N GLN A 55 2.53 10.05 6.75
CA GLN A 55 3.99 10.19 6.75
C GLN A 55 4.59 9.48 7.97
N HIS A 56 4.00 9.67 9.15
CA HIS A 56 4.31 8.90 10.34
C HIS A 56 3.10 8.08 10.81
N TRP A 57 3.33 6.88 11.34
CA TRP A 57 2.25 5.98 11.76
C TRP A 57 1.39 6.52 12.91
N LYS A 58 1.89 7.53 13.64
CA LYS A 58 1.19 8.24 14.72
C LYS A 58 0.26 9.36 14.21
N ASP A 59 0.43 9.80 12.97
CA ASP A 59 -0.32 10.93 12.44
C ASP A 59 -1.77 10.52 12.16
N LYS A 60 -2.66 11.50 12.06
CA LYS A 60 -4.01 11.27 11.54
C LYS A 60 -3.93 11.15 10.02
N SER A 61 -4.79 10.31 9.44
CA SER A 61 -4.97 10.34 7.99
C SER A 61 -5.69 11.63 7.64
N LEU A 62 -5.16 12.34 6.66
CA LEU A 62 -5.76 13.55 6.10
C LEU A 62 -6.57 13.16 4.86
N ILE A 63 -7.69 13.81 4.62
CA ILE A 63 -8.53 13.51 3.46
C ILE A 63 -7.78 13.80 2.15
N GLU A 64 -6.94 14.83 2.16
CA GLU A 64 -6.10 15.24 1.05
C GLU A 64 -5.07 14.15 0.67
N SER A 65 -4.55 13.42 1.67
CA SER A 65 -3.66 12.28 1.45
C SER A 65 -4.39 11.08 0.82
N ILE A 66 -5.69 10.94 1.10
CA ILE A 66 -6.51 9.89 0.50
C ILE A 66 -6.81 10.25 -0.96
N ASP A 67 -7.24 11.48 -1.23
CA ASP A 67 -7.56 11.95 -2.58
C ASP A 67 -6.35 11.85 -3.52
N SER A 68 -5.20 12.37 -3.08
CA SER A 68 -3.94 12.27 -3.84
C SER A 68 -3.50 10.81 -4.04
N GLY A 69 -3.63 9.97 -3.01
CA GLY A 69 -3.31 8.55 -3.12
C GLY A 69 -4.24 7.79 -4.08
N LEU A 70 -5.52 8.14 -4.17
CA LEU A 70 -6.48 7.52 -5.09
C LEU A 70 -6.14 7.85 -6.55
N ILE A 71 -5.73 9.09 -6.83
CA ILE A 71 -5.23 9.47 -8.17
C ILE A 71 -4.01 8.63 -8.54
N SER A 72 -3.06 8.48 -7.63
CA SER A 72 -1.85 7.70 -7.87
C SER A 72 -2.12 6.21 -7.97
N LEU A 73 -3.10 5.69 -7.22
CA LEU A 73 -3.57 4.32 -7.36
C LEU A 73 -4.14 4.06 -8.77
N GLY A 74 -4.94 5.00 -9.30
CA GLY A 74 -5.47 4.91 -10.67
C GLY A 74 -4.34 4.81 -11.71
N LYS A 75 -3.34 5.68 -11.62
CA LYS A 75 -2.16 5.64 -12.50
C LYS A 75 -1.39 4.32 -12.40
N GLU A 76 -1.28 3.76 -11.19
CA GLU A 76 -0.57 2.51 -10.96
C GLU A 76 -1.34 1.30 -11.50
N ILE A 77 -2.67 1.32 -11.40
CA ILE A 77 -3.58 0.33 -12.01
C ILE A 77 -3.42 0.32 -13.53
N ASP A 78 -3.43 1.50 -14.16
CA ASP A 78 -3.25 1.65 -15.61
C ASP A 78 -1.84 1.17 -16.03
N ARG A 79 -0.80 1.59 -15.30
CA ARG A 79 0.60 1.22 -15.61
C ARG A 79 0.85 -0.28 -15.57
N LEU A 80 0.12 -1.01 -14.73
CA LEU A 80 0.29 -2.45 -14.49
C LEU A 80 -0.77 -3.32 -15.18
N ASP A 81 -1.66 -2.71 -15.98
CA ASP A 81 -2.79 -3.37 -16.63
C ASP A 81 -3.64 -4.22 -15.64
N ILE A 82 -3.99 -3.63 -14.48
CA ILE A 82 -4.76 -4.32 -13.43
C ILE A 82 -6.26 -4.24 -13.74
N TYR A 83 -6.89 -5.38 -14.00
CA TYR A 83 -8.32 -5.45 -14.32
C TYR A 83 -9.24 -5.64 -13.10
N SER A 84 -8.69 -6.03 -11.94
CA SER A 84 -9.45 -6.25 -10.71
C SER A 84 -8.63 -5.91 -9.49
N ILE A 85 -9.23 -5.18 -8.53
CA ILE A 85 -8.58 -4.80 -7.27
C ILE A 85 -9.59 -4.92 -6.11
N ALA A 86 -9.12 -5.41 -4.97
CA ALA A 86 -9.86 -5.37 -3.71
C ALA A 86 -9.30 -4.23 -2.85
N ILE A 87 -10.17 -3.31 -2.43
CA ILE A 87 -9.79 -2.12 -1.66
C ILE A 87 -10.49 -2.19 -0.30
N PRO A 88 -9.75 -2.20 0.84
CA PRO A 88 -10.35 -2.11 2.16
C PRO A 88 -10.91 -0.70 2.41
N LEU A 89 -11.57 -0.47 3.55
CA LEU A 89 -11.94 0.88 3.97
C LEU A 89 -10.69 1.73 4.21
N ILE A 90 -10.29 2.56 3.22
CA ILE A 90 -9.10 3.40 3.29
C ILE A 90 -9.35 4.57 4.24
N GLY A 91 -8.37 4.86 5.11
CA GLY A 91 -8.40 6.01 6.03
C GLY A 91 -9.49 5.95 7.11
N SER A 92 -10.29 4.88 7.14
CA SER A 92 -11.41 4.68 8.06
C SER A 92 -11.06 3.54 9.02
N GLY A 93 -11.15 3.79 10.33
CA GLY A 93 -10.78 2.84 11.37
C GLY A 93 -9.77 3.41 12.39
N LEU A 94 -9.00 2.52 13.03
CA LEU A 94 -8.11 2.78 14.18
C LEU A 94 -6.87 3.65 13.90
#